data_AF-G5ER72-F1
#
_entry.id   AF-G5ER72-F1
#
_cell.length_a   1.000
_cell.length_b   1.000
_cell.length_c   1.000
_cell.angle_alpha   90.00
_cell.angle_beta   90.00
_cell.angle_gamma   90.00
#
_symmetry.space_group_name_H-M   'P 1'
#
loop_
_entity.id
_entity.type
_entity.pdbx_description
1 polymer ?
#
loop_
_entity_poly.entity_id
_entity_poly.type
_entity_poly.pdbx_seq_one_letter_code
_entity_poly.pdbx_strand_id
1 'polypeptide(L)'
;MSSSAGDSSRPVSPSSRPGLSRRRLVAGAAWATPVVVASSVIPAYAASDEEGECTGPYEDSTMITAGDGVKKVAVLTVPAGAKRMRFTAVGGAGGTNYTVADAGSGAMVEGSMAVRGGQTITLTAGSGGIGNGELKPAEGGDGYGVGGSSKASSPVPANVVSAINDLTRISGGVTGRGGMSAVLYSASGGGSSAIEVDGVPMIVAGGGGGAGVLASYATVLPNPANAGAVRPTAHYSLDSSGGEHQFSTGGGAGSGDGDGSPGFVGFTSYEAQSEPILTVNPGSGAAGGVGGAGGEKLNPPTVDGSVIGFSSTATQKLVSTATAGAAGSSGFRAKGADGVASYSYQWDQTPEGTDNRPSNAGELFNGYQSVVSGGGGAGYGGGGSGAALSVSARVVSQKWNNDSARARYAVGSVQLAGGGAGGGTFMDSTVRIMDLGWALNAPNGPGERGAGYIEVAFCF
;
A
#
# COMPACT_ATOMS: atom_id res chain seq x y z
N MET A 1 -4.36 -49.49 -29.20
CA MET A 1 -4.87 -50.75 -28.63
C MET A 1 -3.69 -51.51 -28.04
N SER A 2 -3.80 -51.92 -26.78
CA SER A 2 -2.86 -52.67 -25.90
C SER A 2 -1.41 -52.17 -25.80
N SER A 3 -0.93 -51.54 -24.72
CA SER A 3 -0.88 -51.90 -23.28
C SER A 3 0.26 -52.85 -22.87
N SER A 4 0.82 -52.52 -21.71
CA SER A 4 1.71 -53.27 -20.80
C SER A 4 3.21 -53.01 -21.02
N ALA A 5 3.90 -52.27 -20.13
CA ALA A 5 4.15 -52.44 -18.69
C ALA A 5 5.47 -53.18 -18.45
N GLY A 6 6.28 -52.70 -17.50
CA GLY A 6 7.46 -53.42 -17.03
C GLY A 6 8.53 -52.51 -16.46
N ASP A 7 8.33 -52.12 -15.21
CA ASP A 7 9.16 -51.25 -14.39
C ASP A 7 10.38 -51.99 -13.78
N SER A 8 11.44 -51.21 -13.56
CA SER A 8 12.48 -51.29 -12.52
C SER A 8 13.29 -52.57 -12.25
N SER A 9 14.61 -52.47 -12.47
CA SER A 9 15.61 -52.96 -11.51
C SER A 9 16.94 -52.18 -11.62
N ARG A 10 17.36 -51.57 -10.51
CA ARG A 10 18.76 -51.16 -10.22
C ARG A 10 19.31 -52.15 -9.20
N PRO A 11 20.62 -52.45 -9.19
CA PRO A 11 21.49 -51.76 -8.22
C PRO A 11 22.98 -51.58 -8.61
N VAL A 12 23.54 -50.47 -8.11
CA VAL A 12 24.84 -50.23 -7.41
C VAL A 12 26.21 -50.56 -8.09
N SER A 13 27.09 -49.55 -8.04
CA SER A 13 28.44 -49.33 -8.59
C SER A 13 29.60 -50.22 -8.09
N PRO A 14 30.79 -50.12 -8.72
CA PRO A 14 31.91 -49.44 -8.04
C PRO A 14 32.81 -48.53 -8.93
N SER A 15 33.60 -47.73 -8.22
CA SER A 15 34.41 -46.57 -8.59
C SER A 15 35.61 -46.77 -9.54
N SER A 16 35.94 -45.74 -10.33
CA SER A 16 37.27 -45.10 -10.35
C SER A 16 37.30 -43.84 -11.24
N ARG A 17 37.68 -42.69 -10.66
CA ARG A 17 38.07 -41.45 -11.37
C ARG A 17 39.58 -41.47 -11.65
N PRO A 18 40.11 -40.73 -12.64
CA PRO A 18 40.62 -39.38 -12.32
C PRO A 18 40.50 -38.34 -13.45
N GLY A 19 40.51 -37.04 -13.09
CA GLY A 19 40.90 -35.95 -14.00
C GLY A 19 40.09 -34.66 -13.92
N LEU A 20 40.21 -33.89 -12.83
CA LEU A 20 39.71 -32.51 -12.73
C LEU A 20 40.72 -31.51 -13.35
N SER A 21 40.26 -30.71 -14.32
CA SER A 21 41.00 -29.55 -14.86
C SER A 21 40.55 -28.26 -14.16
N ARG A 22 41.53 -27.47 -13.69
CA ARG A 22 41.33 -26.17 -13.01
C ARG A 22 41.25 -25.03 -14.03
N ARG A 23 40.33 -24.07 -13.82
CA ARG A 23 40.34 -22.62 -14.17
C ARG A 23 38.88 -22.10 -14.09
N ARG A 24 38.51 -20.94 -13.56
CA ARG A 24 39.17 -19.70 -13.09
C ARG A 24 38.27 -19.09 -12.00
N LEU A 25 38.90 -18.53 -10.95
CA LEU A 25 38.26 -17.67 -9.96
C LEU A 25 37.90 -16.32 -10.61
N VAL A 26 36.64 -15.90 -10.48
CA VAL A 26 36.26 -14.48 -10.59
C VAL A 26 36.07 -13.98 -9.17
N ALA A 27 36.88 -13.01 -8.79
CA ALA A 27 36.77 -12.30 -7.53
C ALA A 27 35.59 -11.33 -7.62
N GLY A 28 34.45 -11.68 -7.01
CA GLY A 28 33.35 -10.79 -6.72
C GLY A 28 33.30 -10.57 -5.21
N ALA A 29 33.54 -9.34 -4.76
CA ALA A 29 33.45 -8.95 -3.36
C ALA A 29 32.00 -9.04 -2.88
N ALA A 30 31.64 -10.13 -2.21
CA ALA A 30 30.43 -10.21 -1.41
C ALA A 30 30.70 -9.57 -0.06
N TRP A 31 30.14 -8.38 0.19
CA TRP A 31 30.08 -7.83 1.54
C TRP A 31 28.99 -8.58 2.30
N ALA A 32 29.33 -9.75 2.84
CA ALA A 32 28.55 -10.39 3.89
C ALA A 32 28.91 -9.68 5.19
N THR A 33 28.10 -8.69 5.59
CA THR A 33 28.13 -8.22 6.98
C THR A 33 27.74 -9.39 7.87
N PRO A 34 28.59 -9.83 8.81
CA PRO A 34 28.18 -10.84 9.77
C PRO A 34 27.05 -10.24 10.63
N VAL A 35 25.83 -10.71 10.41
CA VAL A 35 24.76 -10.54 11.39
C VAL A 35 25.17 -11.42 12.57
N VAL A 36 25.73 -10.79 13.60
CA VAL A 36 25.84 -11.41 14.91
C VAL A 36 24.41 -11.52 15.43
N VAL A 37 23.77 -12.67 15.19
CA VAL A 37 22.59 -13.06 15.94
C VAL A 37 23.09 -13.35 17.36
N ALA A 38 23.15 -12.31 18.18
CA ALA A 38 23.18 -12.50 19.61
C ALA A 38 21.80 -13.05 19.97
N SER A 39 21.68 -14.37 20.07
CA SER A 39 20.60 -15.00 20.80
C SER A 39 20.73 -14.53 22.24
N SER A 40 20.07 -13.42 22.58
CA SER A 40 19.86 -13.06 23.97
C SER A 40 19.04 -14.19 24.56
N VAL A 41 19.70 -15.03 25.36
CA VAL A 41 19.04 -15.89 26.33
C VAL A 41 18.04 -15.02 27.07
N ILE A 42 16.76 -15.15 26.73
CA ILE A 42 15.66 -14.59 27.51
C ILE A 42 15.84 -15.23 28.89
N PRO A 43 16.16 -14.47 29.96
CA PRO A 43 16.03 -15.02 31.28
C PRO A 43 14.55 -15.33 31.41
N ALA A 44 14.20 -16.62 31.44
CA ALA A 44 12.90 -17.06 31.92
C ALA A 44 12.84 -16.64 33.39
N TYR A 45 12.42 -15.40 33.63
CA TYR A 45 12.22 -14.87 34.97
C TYR A 45 10.91 -15.50 35.44
N ALA A 46 11.05 -16.64 36.13
CA ALA A 46 10.01 -17.14 37.01
C ALA A 46 9.85 -16.14 38.16
N ALA A 47 9.06 -15.09 37.95
CA ALA A 47 8.55 -14.24 39.02
C ALA A 47 7.25 -14.84 39.53
N SER A 48 7.38 -15.78 40.46
CA SER A 48 6.33 -16.06 41.43
C SER A 48 6.36 -14.92 42.44
N ASP A 49 5.33 -14.10 42.42
CA ASP A 49 4.70 -13.52 43.60
C ASP A 49 3.24 -13.26 43.22
N GLU A 50 2.35 -14.05 43.82
CA GLU A 50 0.89 -13.94 43.76
C GLU A 50 0.42 -12.67 44.51
N GLU A 51 0.90 -11.49 44.12
CA GLU A 51 0.24 -10.23 44.46
C GLU A 51 -0.78 -9.94 43.36
N GLY A 52 -1.97 -10.53 43.52
CA GLY A 52 -3.20 -10.21 42.81
C GLY A 52 -3.00 -9.89 41.34
N GLU A 53 -2.91 -10.91 40.48
CA GLU A 53 -3.04 -10.70 39.05
C GLU A 53 -4.24 -9.76 38.79
N CYS A 54 -4.01 -8.68 38.03
CA CYS A 54 -5.05 -7.78 37.53
C CYS A 54 -5.97 -8.53 36.53
N THR A 55 -6.57 -9.64 36.95
CA THR A 55 -7.29 -10.62 36.13
C THR A 55 -8.79 -10.61 36.39
N GLY A 56 -9.29 -9.71 37.24
CA GLY A 56 -10.72 -9.43 37.38
C GLY A 56 -11.32 -8.80 36.11
N PRO A 57 -12.67 -8.89 35.94
CA PRO A 57 -13.37 -8.17 34.87
C PRO A 57 -13.13 -6.65 34.96
N TYR A 58 -13.32 -5.94 33.84
CA TYR A 58 -13.28 -4.47 33.73
C TYR A 58 -14.42 -3.80 34.56
N GLU A 59 -14.50 -4.05 35.86
CA GLU A 59 -15.31 -3.22 36.75
C GLU A 59 -14.62 -1.86 36.86
N ASP A 60 -15.36 -0.78 36.57
CA ASP A 60 -14.87 0.61 36.52
C ASP A 60 -13.73 0.90 35.51
N SER A 61 -13.76 0.27 34.33
CA SER A 61 -12.82 0.61 33.26
C SER A 61 -13.09 1.98 32.62
N THR A 62 -12.02 2.61 32.14
CA THR A 62 -12.12 3.80 31.30
C THR A 62 -11.73 3.46 29.88
N MET A 63 -12.68 3.57 28.95
CA MET A 63 -12.46 3.39 27.51
C MET A 63 -12.55 4.72 26.76
N ILE A 64 -11.57 4.97 25.89
CA ILE A 64 -11.62 6.02 24.87
C ILE A 64 -11.49 5.42 23.47
N THR A 65 -12.37 5.84 22.57
CA THR A 65 -12.32 5.46 21.15
C THR A 65 -12.16 6.71 20.32
N ALA A 66 -11.31 6.67 19.31
CA ALA A 66 -11.12 7.78 18.39
C ALA A 66 -12.41 8.09 17.61
N GLY A 67 -12.54 9.35 17.18
CA GLY A 67 -13.64 9.79 16.32
C GLY A 67 -13.33 9.58 14.84
N ASP A 68 -14.26 10.02 13.98
CA ASP A 68 -14.10 9.98 12.53
C ASP A 68 -12.97 10.91 12.07
N GLY A 69 -11.79 10.34 11.82
CA GLY A 69 -10.58 11.04 11.38
C GLY A 69 -9.93 11.94 12.44
N VAL A 70 -10.43 11.93 13.68
CA VAL A 70 -9.94 12.79 14.77
C VAL A 70 -9.57 11.93 15.97
N LYS A 71 -8.39 12.18 16.57
CA LYS A 71 -7.98 11.47 17.78
C LYS A 71 -8.88 11.79 18.97
N LYS A 72 -8.90 10.90 19.96
CA LYS A 72 -9.49 11.19 21.27
C LYS A 72 -8.41 11.19 22.33
N VAL A 73 -8.45 12.16 23.24
CA VAL A 73 -7.50 12.27 24.36
C VAL A 73 -8.26 12.28 25.68
N ALA A 74 -7.77 11.53 26.66
CA ALA A 74 -8.22 11.60 28.04
C ALA A 74 -7.03 11.67 28.98
N VAL A 75 -7.19 12.38 30.09
CA VAL A 75 -6.20 12.48 31.15
C VAL A 75 -6.83 11.95 32.43
N LEU A 76 -6.17 10.97 33.05
CA LEU A 76 -6.61 10.32 34.27
C LEU A 76 -5.58 10.54 35.37
N THR A 77 -6.04 10.64 36.60
CA THR A 77 -5.18 10.60 37.78
C THR A 77 -5.25 9.21 38.38
N VAL A 78 -4.10 8.58 38.62
CA VAL A 78 -4.04 7.27 39.25
C VAL A 78 -4.63 7.37 40.67
N PRO A 79 -5.67 6.57 41.01
CA PRO A 79 -6.28 6.60 42.33
C PRO A 79 -5.29 6.29 43.45
N ALA A 80 -5.51 6.88 44.63
CA ALA A 80 -4.73 6.55 45.81
C ALA A 80 -4.88 5.05 46.15
N GLY A 81 -3.77 4.38 46.42
CA GLY A 81 -3.74 2.94 46.70
C GLY A 81 -3.64 2.04 45.47
N ALA A 82 -3.82 2.55 44.25
CA ALA A 82 -3.60 1.75 43.05
C ALA A 82 -2.11 1.41 42.88
N LYS A 83 -1.82 0.15 42.58
CA LYS A 83 -0.48 -0.40 42.38
C LYS A 83 -0.17 -0.76 40.93
N ARG A 84 -1.20 -1.14 40.16
CA ARG A 84 -1.08 -1.55 38.76
C ARG A 84 -2.20 -0.98 37.92
N MET A 85 -1.95 -0.90 36.61
CA MET A 85 -2.95 -0.58 35.60
C MET A 85 -2.89 -1.66 34.50
N ARG A 86 -4.01 -2.32 34.21
CA ARG A 86 -4.18 -3.13 33.00
C ARG A 86 -4.65 -2.24 31.87
N PHE A 87 -4.24 -2.55 30.65
CA PHE A 87 -4.66 -1.82 29.48
C PHE A 87 -4.81 -2.72 28.25
N THR A 88 -5.64 -2.25 27.34
CA THR A 88 -5.65 -2.63 25.92
C THR A 88 -5.50 -1.36 25.11
N ALA A 89 -4.53 -1.32 24.20
CA ALA A 89 -4.27 -0.19 23.32
C ALA A 89 -4.31 -0.66 21.86
N VAL A 90 -5.19 -0.06 21.06
CA VAL A 90 -5.39 -0.38 19.65
C VAL A 90 -5.13 0.86 18.80
N GLY A 91 -4.25 0.73 17.80
CA GLY A 91 -4.00 1.76 16.80
C GLY A 91 -5.10 1.84 15.73
N GLY A 92 -5.21 2.97 15.04
CA GLY A 92 -6.14 3.11 13.92
C GLY A 92 -5.69 2.28 12.71
N ALA A 93 -6.64 1.60 12.05
CA ALA A 93 -6.36 0.91 10.79
C ALA A 93 -6.10 1.90 9.65
N GLY A 94 -5.50 1.45 8.55
CA GLY A 94 -5.53 2.17 7.28
C GLY A 94 -6.91 2.14 6.63
N GLY A 95 -7.09 2.89 5.55
CA GLY A 95 -8.31 2.85 4.74
C GLY A 95 -8.22 1.92 3.53
N THR A 96 -9.36 1.70 2.87
CA THR A 96 -9.44 1.08 1.54
C THR A 96 -10.50 1.75 0.66
N ASN A 97 -10.32 1.68 -0.66
CA ASN A 97 -11.32 2.08 -1.65
C ASN A 97 -12.16 0.91 -2.18
N TYR A 98 -11.74 -0.34 -1.95
CA TYR A 98 -12.39 -1.53 -2.49
C TYR A 98 -12.43 -2.65 -1.47
N THR A 99 -13.48 -3.47 -1.54
CA THR A 99 -13.65 -4.67 -0.70
C THR A 99 -12.63 -5.77 -0.95
N VAL A 100 -11.87 -5.68 -2.05
CA VAL A 100 -10.85 -6.66 -2.45
C VAL A 100 -9.42 -6.20 -2.23
N ALA A 101 -9.24 -4.96 -1.79
CA ALA A 101 -7.93 -4.39 -1.49
C ALA A 101 -7.85 -4.18 0.02
N ASP A 102 -7.24 -5.12 0.74
CA ASP A 102 -7.21 -5.07 2.19
C ASP A 102 -6.42 -3.85 2.69
N ALA A 103 -7.00 -3.14 3.66
CA ALA A 103 -6.30 -2.12 4.41
C ALA A 103 -5.39 -2.75 5.48
N GLY A 104 -4.36 -2.03 5.90
CA GLY A 104 -3.53 -2.44 7.03
C GLY A 104 -4.29 -2.33 8.35
N SER A 105 -4.24 -3.37 9.18
CA SER A 105 -4.76 -3.29 10.56
C SER A 105 -3.86 -2.45 11.46
N GLY A 106 -4.44 -1.79 12.46
CA GLY A 106 -3.66 -1.23 13.56
C GLY A 106 -3.08 -2.31 14.47
N ALA A 107 -2.10 -1.95 15.28
CA ALA A 107 -1.56 -2.83 16.31
C ALA A 107 -2.53 -2.93 17.49
N MET A 108 -2.56 -4.09 18.15
CA MET A 108 -3.19 -4.32 19.44
C MET A 108 -2.09 -4.68 20.44
N VAL A 109 -2.08 -3.99 21.58
CA VAL A 109 -1.21 -4.29 22.72
C VAL A 109 -2.07 -4.46 23.95
N GLU A 110 -2.02 -5.63 24.56
CA GLU A 110 -2.65 -5.90 25.84
C GLU A 110 -1.57 -6.17 26.90
N GLY A 111 -1.72 -5.55 28.06
CA GLY A 111 -0.74 -5.72 29.12
C GLY A 111 -1.11 -5.07 30.43
N SER A 112 -0.13 -5.02 31.32
CA SER A 112 -0.24 -4.28 32.57
C SER A 112 1.09 -3.65 32.96
N MET A 113 1.03 -2.53 33.69
CA MET A 113 2.21 -1.85 34.22
C MET A 113 2.00 -1.38 35.65
N ALA A 114 3.10 -1.22 36.38
CA ALA A 114 3.06 -0.64 37.71
C ALA A 114 2.72 0.85 37.64
N VAL A 115 1.89 1.31 38.58
CA VAL A 115 1.52 2.72 38.72
C VAL A 115 1.55 3.11 40.19
N ARG A 116 1.59 4.41 40.46
CA ARG A 116 1.54 4.97 41.80
C ARG A 116 0.42 5.99 41.90
N GLY A 117 -0.29 5.99 43.02
CA GLY A 117 -1.33 6.99 43.30
C GLY A 117 -0.82 8.42 43.08
N GLY A 118 -1.61 9.23 42.38
CA GLY A 118 -1.29 10.62 42.04
C GLY A 118 -0.53 10.81 40.72
N GLN A 119 -0.06 9.75 40.05
CA GLN A 119 0.51 9.88 38.70
C GLN A 119 -0.55 10.30 37.68
N THR A 120 -0.11 10.94 36.60
CA THR A 120 -0.97 11.35 35.49
C THR A 120 -0.84 10.37 34.34
N ILE A 121 -1.97 9.82 33.88
CA ILE A 121 -2.05 8.96 32.70
C ILE A 121 -2.68 9.76 31.56
N THR A 122 -1.97 9.94 30.44
CA THR A 122 -2.53 10.50 29.22
C THR A 122 -2.78 9.38 28.23
N LEU A 123 -4.04 9.22 27.83
CA LEU A 123 -4.48 8.27 26.82
C LEU A 123 -4.75 9.04 25.52
N THR A 124 -4.14 8.61 24.42
CA THR A 124 -4.43 9.12 23.08
C THR A 124 -4.88 7.97 22.20
N ALA A 125 -6.16 7.92 21.80
CA ALA A 125 -6.66 6.97 20.82
C ALA A 125 -6.54 7.54 19.40
N GLY A 126 -5.83 6.81 18.54
CA GLY A 126 -5.65 7.14 17.13
C GLY A 126 -6.86 6.77 16.27
N SER A 127 -7.22 7.65 15.33
CA SER A 127 -8.28 7.41 14.36
C SER A 127 -7.78 6.58 13.17
N GLY A 128 -8.69 5.83 12.54
CA GLY A 128 -8.37 5.10 11.31
C GLY A 128 -8.12 6.04 10.14
N GLY A 129 -7.38 5.57 9.14
CA GLY A 129 -7.33 6.13 7.79
C GLY A 129 -8.64 5.90 7.04
N ILE A 130 -8.74 6.39 5.81
CA ILE A 130 -9.95 6.29 5.00
C ILE A 130 -9.62 6.16 3.51
N GLY A 131 -10.45 5.43 2.76
CA GLY A 131 -10.55 5.57 1.31
C GLY A 131 -11.89 6.22 0.97
N ASN A 132 -11.89 7.42 0.38
CA ASN A 132 -13.12 8.17 0.06
C ASN A 132 -13.62 7.90 -1.37
N GLY A 133 -13.36 6.70 -1.86
CA GLY A 133 -13.41 6.39 -3.28
C GLY A 133 -12.19 6.94 -4.02
N GLU A 134 -11.78 6.26 -5.08
CA GLU A 134 -10.55 6.54 -5.84
C GLU A 134 -10.45 7.96 -6.41
N LEU A 135 -11.55 8.71 -6.49
CA LEU A 135 -11.59 10.07 -7.05
C LEU A 135 -11.46 11.19 -6.01
N LYS A 136 -11.34 10.84 -4.72
CA LYS A 136 -11.24 11.83 -3.64
C LYS A 136 -9.98 11.62 -2.82
N PRO A 137 -9.17 12.67 -2.60
CA PRO A 137 -7.97 12.57 -1.77
C PRO A 137 -8.34 12.33 -0.30
N ALA A 138 -7.53 11.55 0.43
CA ALA A 138 -7.80 11.20 1.83
C ALA A 138 -6.70 11.70 2.79
N GLU A 139 -7.10 12.28 3.93
CA GLU A 139 -6.14 12.58 5.00
C GLU A 139 -5.86 11.32 5.80
N GLY A 140 -4.62 11.18 6.27
CA GLY A 140 -4.26 10.21 7.28
C GLY A 140 -5.07 10.37 8.57
N GLY A 141 -5.24 9.27 9.29
CA GLY A 141 -5.86 9.30 10.62
C GLY A 141 -5.01 10.11 11.61
N ASP A 142 -5.64 11.02 12.35
CA ASP A 142 -5.00 11.71 13.46
C ASP A 142 -4.78 10.75 14.64
N GLY A 143 -3.79 11.04 15.49
CA GLY A 143 -3.39 10.18 16.60
C GLY A 143 -2.23 10.77 17.40
N TYR A 144 -1.56 9.91 18.18
CA TYR A 144 -0.31 10.23 18.85
C TYR A 144 0.80 10.54 17.83
N GLY A 145 0.89 9.70 16.80
CA GLY A 145 1.42 10.03 15.48
C GLY A 145 0.28 10.06 14.46
N VAL A 146 0.49 10.84 13.39
CA VAL A 146 -0.51 11.04 12.32
C VAL A 146 -0.20 10.11 11.15
N GLY A 147 -1.22 9.44 10.61
CA GLY A 147 -1.10 8.60 9.43
C GLY A 147 -0.71 9.40 8.17
N GLY A 148 -0.19 8.70 7.18
CA GLY A 148 0.14 9.28 5.87
C GLY A 148 -1.11 9.54 5.03
N SER A 149 -1.12 10.68 4.35
CA SER A 149 -2.22 11.12 3.48
C SER A 149 -2.02 10.66 2.04
N SER A 150 -3.11 10.41 1.31
CA SER A 150 -3.10 10.16 -0.14
C SER A 150 -3.53 11.41 -0.91
N LYS A 151 -2.97 12.58 -0.56
CA LYS A 151 -3.39 13.90 -1.07
C LYS A 151 -2.37 14.60 -1.97
N ALA A 152 -1.41 13.86 -2.52
CA ALA A 152 -0.43 14.47 -3.41
C ALA A 152 -1.10 15.09 -4.64
N SER A 153 -0.60 16.26 -5.07
CA SER A 153 -1.09 16.91 -6.28
C SER A 153 -0.70 16.11 -7.52
N SER A 154 -1.56 16.15 -8.55
CA SER A 154 -1.25 15.54 -9.85
C SER A 154 -0.01 16.19 -10.47
N PRO A 155 1.03 15.41 -10.82
CA PRO A 155 2.26 15.93 -11.42
C PRO A 155 2.17 16.12 -12.94
N VAL A 156 0.98 16.05 -13.55
CA VAL A 156 0.81 16.27 -15.00
C VAL A 156 1.14 17.73 -15.35
N PRO A 157 2.01 18.01 -16.35
CA PRO A 157 2.34 19.37 -16.75
C PRO A 157 1.11 20.18 -17.18
N ALA A 158 0.97 21.41 -16.66
CA ALA A 158 -0.20 22.27 -16.90
C ALA A 158 -0.45 22.56 -18.39
N ASN A 159 0.61 22.70 -19.19
CA ASN A 159 0.50 22.90 -20.63
C ASN A 159 -0.06 21.66 -21.36
N VAL A 160 0.23 20.45 -20.86
CA VAL A 160 -0.34 19.20 -21.38
C VAL A 160 -1.81 19.10 -21.02
N VAL A 161 -2.16 19.41 -19.76
CA VAL A 161 -3.56 19.43 -19.30
C VAL A 161 -4.39 20.39 -20.16
N SER A 162 -3.92 21.62 -20.37
CA SER A 162 -4.62 22.60 -21.21
C SER A 162 -4.82 22.09 -22.63
N ALA A 163 -3.74 21.63 -23.28
CA ALA A 163 -3.80 21.16 -24.67
C ALA A 163 -4.76 19.97 -24.84
N ILE A 164 -4.75 19.02 -23.90
CA ILE A 164 -5.66 17.87 -23.95
C ILE A 164 -7.11 18.30 -23.70
N ASN A 165 -7.37 19.20 -22.74
CA ASN A 165 -8.72 19.72 -22.50
C ASN A 165 -9.29 20.45 -23.73
N ASP A 166 -8.46 21.22 -24.43
CA ASP A 166 -8.86 21.89 -25.68
C ASP A 166 -9.23 20.88 -26.79
N LEU A 167 -8.47 19.79 -26.89
CA LEU A 167 -8.71 18.73 -27.87
C LEU A 167 -9.97 17.90 -27.55
N THR A 168 -10.21 17.60 -26.28
CA THR A 168 -11.34 16.78 -25.82
C THR A 168 -12.65 17.57 -25.72
N ARG A 169 -12.60 18.91 -25.77
CA ARG A 169 -13.75 19.81 -25.56
C ARG A 169 -14.48 19.57 -24.22
N ILE A 170 -13.79 18.99 -23.24
CA ILE A 170 -14.31 18.80 -21.88
C ILE A 170 -14.23 20.15 -21.15
N SER A 171 -15.39 20.76 -20.88
CA SER A 171 -15.50 21.86 -19.92
C SER A 171 -15.92 21.29 -18.55
N GLY A 172 -15.08 21.38 -17.52
CA GLY A 172 -15.55 21.14 -16.14
C GLY A 172 -14.77 20.16 -15.26
N GLY A 173 -13.49 19.87 -15.56
CA GLY A 173 -12.64 19.13 -14.63
C GLY A 173 -12.90 17.63 -14.61
N VAL A 174 -11.83 16.89 -14.30
CA VAL A 174 -11.78 15.43 -14.42
C VAL A 174 -12.28 14.79 -13.13
N THR A 175 -13.57 14.44 -13.08
CA THR A 175 -14.12 13.52 -12.06
C THR A 175 -15.22 12.66 -12.67
N GLY A 176 -14.92 11.39 -12.98
CA GLY A 176 -15.93 10.40 -13.37
C GLY A 176 -15.42 9.32 -14.31
N ARG A 177 -16.05 8.14 -14.27
CA ARG A 177 -15.88 7.09 -15.29
C ARG A 177 -16.45 7.59 -16.61
N GLY A 178 -15.62 8.23 -17.42
CA GLY A 178 -15.95 8.73 -18.75
C GLY A 178 -14.80 9.57 -19.31
N GLY A 179 -14.19 9.11 -20.40
CA GLY A 179 -13.02 9.74 -21.02
C GLY A 179 -11.68 9.11 -20.60
N MET A 180 -10.60 9.49 -21.29
CA MET A 180 -9.23 9.01 -21.04
C MET A 180 -8.47 9.87 -20.02
N SER A 181 -9.14 10.70 -19.20
CA SER A 181 -8.47 11.46 -18.15
C SER A 181 -8.99 11.10 -16.76
N ALA A 182 -8.09 10.91 -15.80
CA ALA A 182 -8.44 10.59 -14.40
C ALA A 182 -7.32 10.98 -13.42
N VAL A 183 -7.68 11.47 -12.24
CA VAL A 183 -6.75 11.57 -11.10
C VAL A 183 -7.26 10.67 -10.00
N LEU A 184 -6.47 9.65 -9.67
CA LEU A 184 -6.82 8.61 -8.73
C LEU A 184 -6.01 8.73 -7.44
N TYR A 185 -6.66 8.43 -6.33
CA TYR A 185 -6.10 8.49 -5.00
C TYR A 185 -6.32 7.16 -4.29
N SER A 186 -5.23 6.60 -3.77
CA SER A 186 -5.26 5.48 -2.84
C SER A 186 -5.89 5.87 -1.50
N ALA A 187 -5.97 4.93 -0.57
CA ALA A 187 -6.41 5.22 0.78
C ALA A 187 -5.28 5.75 1.67
N SER A 188 -5.66 6.39 2.79
CA SER A 188 -4.72 6.93 3.76
C SER A 188 -4.36 5.92 4.88
N GLY A 189 -3.24 6.15 5.56
CA GLY A 189 -2.83 5.38 6.72
C GLY A 189 -3.52 5.81 8.02
N GLY A 190 -3.54 4.93 9.02
CA GLY A 190 -4.12 5.17 10.34
C GLY A 190 -3.17 5.89 11.31
N GLY A 191 -3.76 6.58 12.28
CA GLY A 191 -3.06 7.20 13.40
C GLY A 191 -2.71 6.21 14.50
N SER A 192 -1.65 6.47 15.25
CA SER A 192 -1.24 5.61 16.36
C SER A 192 -1.95 5.99 17.66
N SER A 193 -2.12 5.00 18.54
CA SER A 193 -2.60 5.19 19.90
C SER A 193 -1.44 5.17 20.88
N ALA A 194 -1.54 5.86 22.02
CA ALA A 194 -0.50 5.88 23.02
C ALA A 194 -1.01 6.03 24.45
N ILE A 195 -0.24 5.46 25.38
CA ILE A 195 -0.39 5.65 26.82
C ILE A 195 0.89 6.31 27.34
N GLU A 196 0.76 7.50 27.92
CA GLU A 196 1.85 8.23 28.56
C GLU A 196 1.62 8.30 30.08
N VAL A 197 2.68 8.06 30.87
CA VAL A 197 2.67 8.21 32.33
C VAL A 197 3.57 9.39 32.68
N ASP A 198 3.00 10.41 33.32
CA ASP A 198 3.68 11.67 33.65
C ASP A 198 4.38 12.31 32.41
N GLY A 199 3.78 12.13 31.23
CA GLY A 199 4.30 12.62 29.95
C GLY A 199 5.34 11.73 29.28
N VAL A 200 5.69 10.59 29.87
CA VAL A 200 6.62 9.60 29.29
C VAL A 200 5.82 8.53 28.55
N PRO A 201 6.08 8.27 27.25
CA PRO A 201 5.39 7.21 26.52
C PRO A 201 5.77 5.84 27.09
N MET A 202 4.76 5.08 27.50
CA MET A 202 4.91 3.69 27.95
C MET A 202 4.48 2.71 26.87
N ILE A 203 3.48 3.08 26.08
CA ILE A 203 2.94 2.30 24.97
C ILE A 203 2.69 3.21 23.78
N VAL A 204 3.07 2.75 22.58
CA VAL A 204 2.60 3.28 21.31
C VAL A 204 2.11 2.11 20.47
N ALA A 205 0.80 2.02 20.20
CA ALA A 205 0.22 1.06 19.28
C ALA A 205 0.17 1.66 17.87
N GLY A 206 0.96 1.10 16.95
CA GLY A 206 1.09 1.59 15.58
C GLY A 206 -0.23 1.54 14.79
N GLY A 207 -0.39 2.47 13.84
CA GLY A 207 -1.49 2.49 12.88
C GLY A 207 -1.17 1.69 11.62
N GLY A 208 -2.20 1.20 10.93
CA GLY A 208 -2.07 0.46 9.68
C GLY A 208 -1.86 1.34 8.44
N GLY A 209 -1.29 0.78 7.38
CA GLY A 209 -1.11 1.47 6.09
C GLY A 209 -2.36 1.44 5.21
N GLY A 210 -2.53 2.45 4.35
CA GLY A 210 -3.65 2.52 3.40
C GLY A 210 -3.46 1.64 2.17
N ALA A 211 -4.55 1.06 1.65
CA ALA A 211 -4.54 0.24 0.44
C ALA A 211 -4.31 1.08 -0.85
N GLY A 212 -3.72 0.45 -1.87
CA GLY A 212 -3.48 1.03 -3.19
C GLY A 212 -4.71 1.04 -4.09
N VAL A 213 -4.55 1.57 -5.30
CA VAL A 213 -5.59 1.57 -6.36
C VAL A 213 -5.05 1.07 -7.68
N LEU A 214 -5.96 0.58 -8.52
CA LEU A 214 -5.68 0.18 -9.89
C LEU A 214 -6.79 0.69 -10.79
N ALA A 215 -6.44 1.22 -11.97
CA ALA A 215 -7.42 1.51 -13.00
C ALA A 215 -6.82 1.34 -14.39
N SER A 216 -7.69 1.12 -15.38
CA SER A 216 -7.31 1.13 -16.78
C SER A 216 -8.35 1.86 -17.62
N TYR A 217 -7.87 2.67 -18.57
CA TYR A 217 -8.68 3.41 -19.52
C TYR A 217 -8.18 3.17 -20.93
N ALA A 218 -9.06 3.02 -21.90
CA ALA A 218 -8.67 2.82 -23.30
C ALA A 218 -9.66 3.47 -24.25
N THR A 219 -9.20 3.75 -25.48
CA THR A 219 -10.04 4.14 -26.61
C THR A 219 -11.23 3.19 -26.71
N VAL A 220 -12.43 3.74 -26.81
CA VAL A 220 -13.64 2.95 -27.06
C VAL A 220 -13.62 2.46 -28.52
N LEU A 221 -14.03 1.21 -28.73
CA LEU A 221 -14.22 0.67 -30.08
C LEU A 221 -15.63 1.03 -30.60
N PRO A 222 -15.80 1.22 -31.92
CA PRO A 222 -17.12 1.33 -32.52
C PRO A 222 -18.04 0.16 -32.14
N ASN A 223 -19.36 0.40 -32.15
CA ASN A 223 -20.36 -0.65 -31.97
C ASN A 223 -21.21 -0.78 -33.25
N PRO A 224 -21.17 -1.93 -33.96
CA PRO A 224 -20.29 -3.08 -33.70
C PRO A 224 -18.83 -2.80 -34.02
N ALA A 225 -17.92 -3.50 -33.33
CA ALA A 225 -16.49 -3.45 -33.62
C ALA A 225 -16.15 -4.38 -34.80
N ASN A 226 -15.08 -4.07 -35.53
CA ASN A 226 -14.57 -5.00 -36.55
C ASN A 226 -14.03 -6.27 -35.87
N ALA A 227 -14.11 -7.41 -36.58
CA ALA A 227 -13.58 -8.67 -36.09
C ALA A 227 -12.09 -8.54 -35.76
N GLY A 228 -11.68 -9.02 -34.57
CA GLY A 228 -10.29 -8.98 -34.11
C GLY A 228 -9.80 -7.61 -33.61
N ALA A 229 -10.66 -6.58 -33.54
CA ALA A 229 -10.31 -5.30 -32.95
C ALA A 229 -9.96 -5.46 -31.46
N VAL A 230 -8.79 -4.94 -31.06
CA VAL A 230 -8.28 -4.99 -29.68
C VAL A 230 -8.10 -3.59 -29.10
N ARG A 231 -8.00 -3.54 -27.78
CA ARG A 231 -7.72 -2.32 -27.00
C ARG A 231 -6.55 -2.56 -26.04
N PRO A 232 -5.78 -1.52 -25.70
CA PRO A 232 -4.76 -1.60 -24.67
C PRO A 232 -5.39 -1.40 -23.28
N THR A 233 -6.28 -2.31 -22.87
CA THR A 233 -6.84 -2.36 -21.51
C THR A 233 -6.03 -3.35 -20.69
N ALA A 234 -5.76 -3.02 -19.42
CA ALA A 234 -5.24 -3.99 -18.47
C ALA A 234 -6.37 -4.75 -17.79
N HIS A 235 -6.07 -5.97 -17.39
CA HIS A 235 -6.99 -6.72 -16.56
C HIS A 235 -7.24 -5.99 -15.24
N TYR A 236 -8.51 -5.91 -14.91
CA TYR A 236 -9.01 -5.28 -13.71
C TYR A 236 -10.02 -6.25 -13.08
N SER A 237 -9.58 -7.01 -12.08
CA SER A 237 -10.49 -7.87 -11.34
C SER A 237 -10.89 -7.22 -10.03
N LEU A 238 -12.20 -7.13 -9.80
CA LEU A 238 -12.79 -6.85 -8.49
C LEU A 238 -13.15 -8.14 -7.74
N ASP A 239 -12.72 -9.30 -8.25
CA ASP A 239 -12.79 -10.57 -7.52
C ASP A 239 -11.41 -10.92 -6.94
N SER A 240 -11.40 -11.59 -5.79
CA SER A 240 -10.21 -11.97 -5.03
C SER A 240 -9.47 -13.17 -5.65
N SER A 241 -9.59 -13.39 -6.97
CA SER A 241 -8.89 -14.48 -7.65
C SER A 241 -7.40 -14.14 -7.76
N GLY A 242 -6.66 -14.45 -6.69
CA GLY A 242 -5.21 -14.21 -6.53
C GLY A 242 -4.32 -15.02 -7.49
N GLY A 243 -4.64 -15.08 -8.78
CA GLY A 243 -3.90 -15.81 -9.80
C GLY A 243 -3.28 -14.93 -10.88
N GLU A 244 -3.98 -13.87 -11.35
CA GLU A 244 -3.55 -13.16 -12.56
C GLU A 244 -3.29 -11.66 -12.34
N HIS A 245 -4.05 -10.98 -11.47
CA HIS A 245 -3.92 -9.54 -11.18
C HIS A 245 -4.30 -9.23 -9.74
N GLN A 246 -3.63 -8.26 -9.12
CA GLN A 246 -3.81 -7.97 -7.69
C GLN A 246 -3.68 -6.48 -7.38
N PHE A 247 -4.58 -5.96 -6.55
CA PHE A 247 -4.40 -4.65 -5.91
C PHE A 247 -3.28 -4.71 -4.87
N SER A 248 -2.52 -3.62 -4.75
CA SER A 248 -1.60 -3.51 -3.62
C SER A 248 -2.38 -3.25 -2.34
N THR A 249 -2.09 -4.01 -1.28
CA THR A 249 -2.77 -3.88 0.02
C THR A 249 -1.97 -2.99 0.98
N GLY A 250 -2.63 -2.53 2.05
CA GLY A 250 -1.97 -1.86 3.16
C GLY A 250 -1.29 -2.86 4.10
N GLY A 251 -0.15 -2.47 4.67
CA GLY A 251 0.56 -3.24 5.69
C GLY A 251 0.00 -3.04 7.09
N GLY A 252 -0.09 -4.12 7.87
CA GLY A 252 -0.52 -4.06 9.28
C GLY A 252 0.56 -3.53 10.22
N ALA A 253 0.16 -3.03 11.39
CA ALA A 253 1.06 -2.64 12.47
C ALA A 253 1.06 -3.67 13.60
N GLY A 254 2.20 -3.83 14.29
CA GLY A 254 2.31 -4.70 15.45
C GLY A 254 2.33 -6.20 15.10
N SER A 255 3.19 -6.61 14.18
CA SER A 255 3.59 -8.02 14.06
C SER A 255 4.13 -8.56 15.40
N GLY A 256 4.36 -9.87 15.53
CA GLY A 256 4.74 -10.50 16.82
C GLY A 256 5.97 -9.89 17.52
N ASP A 257 6.81 -9.15 16.78
CA ASP A 257 8.00 -8.45 17.31
C ASP A 257 7.77 -6.95 17.55
N GLY A 258 6.56 -6.44 17.33
CA GLY A 258 6.20 -5.01 17.44
C GLY A 258 6.45 -4.20 16.17
N ASP A 259 7.01 -4.81 15.13
CA ASP A 259 7.30 -4.12 13.87
C ASP A 259 6.06 -3.93 13.00
N GLY A 260 6.06 -2.88 12.19
CA GLY A 260 5.13 -2.72 11.09
C GLY A 260 5.46 -3.69 9.95
N SER A 261 4.42 -4.18 9.27
CA SER A 261 4.57 -5.02 8.09
C SER A 261 4.45 -4.20 6.80
N PRO A 262 5.12 -4.61 5.71
CA PRO A 262 4.79 -4.12 4.38
C PRO A 262 3.38 -4.57 3.95
N GLY A 263 2.82 -3.91 2.96
CA GLY A 263 1.65 -4.41 2.23
C GLY A 263 2.01 -5.52 1.23
N PHE A 264 1.06 -5.95 0.42
CA PHE A 264 1.30 -6.83 -0.73
C PHE A 264 1.58 -6.03 -2.00
N VAL A 265 2.41 -6.61 -2.86
CA VAL A 265 2.72 -6.07 -4.19
C VAL A 265 1.46 -6.05 -5.05
N GLY A 266 1.22 -4.94 -5.74
CA GLY A 266 0.18 -4.84 -6.76
C GLY A 266 0.74 -5.12 -8.14
N PHE A 267 -0.01 -5.85 -8.97
CA PHE A 267 0.42 -6.15 -10.34
C PHE A 267 -0.75 -6.38 -11.31
N THR A 268 -0.52 -6.06 -12.58
CA THR A 268 -1.44 -6.37 -13.68
C THR A 268 -0.71 -6.56 -15.01
N SER A 269 -1.42 -7.01 -16.05
CA SER A 269 -0.93 -7.02 -17.43
C SER A 269 -2.05 -6.66 -18.40
N TYR A 270 -1.72 -6.49 -19.68
CA TYR A 270 -2.70 -6.14 -20.70
C TYR A 270 -3.51 -7.36 -21.15
N GLU A 271 -4.82 -7.19 -21.34
CA GLU A 271 -5.73 -8.29 -21.75
C GLU A 271 -5.30 -8.94 -23.08
N ALA A 272 -4.77 -8.13 -23.99
CA ALA A 272 -4.32 -8.58 -25.30
C ALA A 272 -2.85 -9.05 -25.32
N GLN A 273 -2.10 -8.87 -24.22
CA GLN A 273 -0.69 -9.25 -24.11
C GLN A 273 -0.25 -9.33 -22.64
N SER A 274 0.04 -10.53 -22.15
CA SER A 274 0.35 -10.80 -20.74
C SER A 274 1.68 -10.25 -20.24
N GLU A 275 2.60 -9.90 -21.15
CA GLU A 275 3.91 -9.33 -20.83
C GLU A 275 4.07 -7.94 -21.48
N PRO A 276 4.74 -6.98 -20.82
CA PRO A 276 5.32 -7.09 -19.48
C PRO A 276 4.24 -7.03 -18.39
N ILE A 277 4.49 -7.73 -17.28
CA ILE A 277 3.75 -7.50 -16.04
C ILE A 277 4.09 -6.10 -15.50
N LEU A 278 3.06 -5.30 -15.26
CA LEU A 278 3.16 -4.02 -14.58
C LEU A 278 3.07 -4.26 -13.08
N THR A 279 4.02 -3.72 -12.31
CA THR A 279 4.14 -3.99 -10.87
C THR A 279 4.36 -2.69 -10.10
N VAL A 280 3.80 -2.62 -8.90
CA VAL A 280 4.03 -1.53 -7.95
C VAL A 280 4.29 -2.08 -6.55
N ASN A 281 5.35 -1.57 -5.92
CA ASN A 281 5.75 -2.03 -4.60
C ASN A 281 5.06 -1.24 -3.49
N PRO A 282 4.66 -1.90 -2.39
CA PRO A 282 4.17 -1.24 -1.21
C PRO A 282 5.34 -0.62 -0.43
N GLY A 283 5.03 0.23 0.56
CA GLY A 283 6.01 0.69 1.53
C GLY A 283 6.55 -0.46 2.41
N SER A 284 7.68 -0.20 3.07
CA SER A 284 8.20 -1.06 4.14
C SER A 284 7.68 -0.59 5.50
N GLY A 285 7.47 -1.52 6.42
CA GLY A 285 7.05 -1.20 7.78
C GLY A 285 8.16 -0.57 8.61
N ALA A 286 7.76 0.12 9.68
CA ALA A 286 8.70 0.69 10.65
C ALA A 286 9.16 -0.36 11.66
N ALA A 287 10.40 -0.22 12.14
CA ALA A 287 11.00 -1.15 13.09
C ALA A 287 11.92 -0.42 14.07
N GLY A 288 11.85 -0.77 15.35
CA GLY A 288 12.75 -0.23 16.38
C GLY A 288 12.78 1.30 16.49
N GLY A 289 11.68 1.99 16.15
CA GLY A 289 11.61 3.45 16.18
C GLY A 289 12.10 4.12 14.90
N VAL A 290 12.62 3.36 13.95
CA VAL A 290 13.05 3.85 12.64
C VAL A 290 11.87 3.80 11.67
N GLY A 291 11.66 4.89 10.94
CA GLY A 291 10.64 4.97 9.91
C GLY A 291 10.89 3.99 8.76
N GLY A 292 9.81 3.37 8.28
CA GLY A 292 9.87 2.44 7.16
C GLY A 292 10.22 3.14 5.85
N ALA A 293 10.96 2.44 4.99
CA ALA A 293 11.30 2.93 3.66
C ALA A 293 10.07 3.00 2.74
N GLY A 294 10.07 3.93 1.80
CA GLY A 294 9.05 3.97 0.75
C GLY A 294 9.18 2.83 -0.24
N GLY A 295 8.08 2.51 -0.93
CA GLY A 295 8.07 1.46 -1.94
C GLY A 295 9.06 1.72 -3.06
N GLU A 296 9.79 0.68 -3.45
CA GLU A 296 10.79 0.79 -4.51
C GLU A 296 10.13 1.13 -5.85
N LYS A 297 10.74 2.09 -6.56
CA LYS A 297 10.30 2.50 -7.90
C LYS A 297 10.66 1.44 -8.93
N LEU A 298 9.65 0.95 -9.64
CA LEU A 298 9.82 0.16 -10.86
C LEU A 298 9.52 1.06 -12.08
N ASN A 299 10.44 1.06 -13.05
CA ASN A 299 10.29 1.91 -14.24
C ASN A 299 9.18 1.37 -15.16
N PRO A 300 8.42 2.27 -15.81
CA PRO A 300 7.43 1.85 -16.80
C PRO A 300 8.12 1.17 -17.99
N PRO A 301 7.43 0.24 -18.68
CA PRO A 301 7.95 -0.35 -19.91
C PRO A 301 8.09 0.71 -21.01
N THR A 302 9.10 0.53 -21.86
CA THR A 302 9.44 1.47 -22.95
C THR A 302 9.57 0.79 -24.32
N VAL A 303 9.58 -0.54 -24.36
CA VAL A 303 9.81 -1.34 -25.57
C VAL A 303 8.49 -1.92 -26.07
N ASP A 304 8.21 -1.77 -27.37
CA ASP A 304 7.01 -2.32 -27.97
C ASP A 304 7.03 -3.87 -28.00
N GLY A 305 5.91 -4.48 -27.64
CA GLY A 305 5.65 -5.90 -27.83
C GLY A 305 5.02 -6.21 -29.19
N SER A 306 4.44 -7.40 -29.33
CA SER A 306 3.81 -7.85 -30.58
C SER A 306 2.41 -7.26 -30.80
N VAL A 307 1.68 -6.96 -29.72
CA VAL A 307 0.31 -6.41 -29.74
C VAL A 307 0.24 -5.08 -29.03
N ILE A 308 0.91 -4.94 -27.88
CA ILE A 308 0.91 -3.72 -27.06
C ILE A 308 2.28 -3.05 -27.11
N GLY A 309 2.28 -1.74 -27.38
CA GLY A 309 3.48 -0.91 -27.41
C GLY A 309 3.42 0.29 -26.46
N PHE A 310 4.61 0.78 -26.08
CA PHE A 310 4.81 1.84 -25.09
C PHE A 310 5.62 3.02 -25.64
N SER A 311 6.18 2.88 -26.84
CA SER A 311 6.89 3.95 -27.52
C SER A 311 5.93 4.97 -28.13
N SER A 312 6.41 6.17 -28.45
CA SER A 312 5.66 7.17 -29.24
C SER A 312 5.77 6.87 -30.74
N THR A 313 4.80 7.32 -31.55
CA THR A 313 4.97 7.40 -33.02
C THR A 313 5.27 8.84 -33.41
N ALA A 314 5.43 9.11 -34.72
CA ALA A 314 5.50 10.47 -35.24
C ALA A 314 4.23 11.30 -34.99
N THR A 315 3.08 10.67 -34.72
CA THR A 315 1.78 11.35 -34.56
C THR A 315 1.04 11.01 -33.26
N GLN A 316 1.48 10.03 -32.48
CA GLN A 316 0.85 9.67 -31.20
C GLN A 316 1.93 9.59 -30.14
N LYS A 317 1.95 10.58 -29.26
CA LYS A 317 2.89 10.67 -28.14
C LYS A 317 2.34 9.93 -26.94
N LEU A 318 3.15 9.06 -26.36
CA LEU A 318 2.87 8.33 -25.13
C LEU A 318 3.90 8.74 -24.07
N VAL A 319 3.41 9.05 -22.88
CA VAL A 319 4.28 9.31 -21.71
C VAL A 319 3.81 8.47 -20.54
N SER A 320 4.78 7.83 -19.88
CA SER A 320 4.60 6.98 -18.72
C SER A 320 5.60 7.41 -17.66
N THR A 321 5.22 7.40 -16.38
CA THR A 321 6.12 7.73 -15.29
C THR A 321 5.92 6.81 -14.10
N ALA A 322 6.93 6.78 -13.23
CA ALA A 322 6.88 6.08 -11.95
C ALA A 322 7.65 6.88 -10.90
N THR A 323 7.21 6.75 -9.65
CA THR A 323 7.73 7.48 -8.49
C THR A 323 7.95 6.50 -7.34
N ALA A 324 9.11 6.59 -6.68
CA ALA A 324 9.39 5.83 -5.46
C ALA A 324 8.53 6.36 -4.32
N GLY A 325 8.11 5.47 -3.42
CA GLY A 325 7.43 5.88 -2.20
C GLY A 325 8.34 6.73 -1.29
N ALA A 326 7.72 7.42 -0.34
CA ALA A 326 8.42 8.21 0.67
C ALA A 326 8.64 7.37 1.94
N ALA A 327 9.73 7.67 2.66
CA ALA A 327 10.00 7.06 3.96
C ALA A 327 9.15 7.70 5.06
N GLY A 328 8.73 6.90 6.03
CA GLY A 328 8.07 7.39 7.24
C GLY A 328 9.05 8.10 8.18
N SER A 329 8.52 8.87 9.11
CA SER A 329 9.36 9.54 10.12
C SER A 329 9.84 8.54 11.19
N SER A 330 10.84 8.91 11.99
CA SER A 330 11.34 8.10 13.11
C SER A 330 10.91 8.67 14.46
N GLY A 331 10.91 7.85 15.51
CA GLY A 331 10.58 8.24 16.91
C GLY A 331 9.15 7.88 17.35
N PHE A 332 8.81 8.20 18.60
CA PHE A 332 7.55 7.82 19.26
C PHE A 332 6.28 8.40 18.65
N ARG A 333 6.36 9.62 18.12
CA ARG A 333 5.26 10.34 17.47
C ARG A 333 5.44 10.37 15.96
N ALA A 334 6.02 9.31 15.39
CA ALA A 334 6.37 9.32 13.98
C ALA A 334 5.13 9.36 13.09
N LYS A 335 5.18 10.25 12.12
CA LYS A 335 4.20 10.36 11.05
C LYS A 335 4.44 9.27 9.99
N GLY A 336 3.34 8.65 9.54
CA GLY A 336 3.35 7.80 8.35
C GLY A 336 3.61 8.61 7.08
N ALA A 337 4.34 8.04 6.13
CA ALA A 337 4.70 8.75 4.91
C ALA A 337 3.47 9.06 4.06
N ASP A 338 3.43 10.25 3.47
CA ASP A 338 2.39 10.60 2.49
C ASP A 338 2.59 9.83 1.18
N GLY A 339 1.49 9.54 0.52
CA GLY A 339 1.45 8.95 -0.81
C GLY A 339 2.17 9.82 -1.84
N VAL A 340 2.80 9.18 -2.81
CA VAL A 340 3.50 9.85 -3.91
C VAL A 340 2.68 9.73 -5.19
N ALA A 341 2.86 10.68 -6.10
CA ALA A 341 2.11 10.70 -7.34
C ALA A 341 2.97 10.27 -8.54
N SER A 342 2.33 9.61 -9.51
CA SER A 342 2.86 9.39 -10.86
C SER A 342 1.80 9.75 -11.90
N TYR A 343 2.22 9.98 -13.13
CA TYR A 343 1.33 10.40 -14.22
C TYR A 343 1.67 9.80 -15.58
N SER A 344 0.69 9.77 -16.45
CA SER A 344 0.81 9.38 -17.85
C SER A 344 -0.05 10.28 -18.73
N TYR A 345 0.26 10.36 -20.02
CA TYR A 345 -0.65 10.97 -20.98
C TYR A 345 -0.45 10.41 -22.39
N GLN A 346 -1.52 10.45 -23.16
CA GLN A 346 -1.56 10.14 -24.58
C GLN A 346 -1.99 11.38 -25.32
N TRP A 347 -1.24 11.74 -26.35
CA TRP A 347 -1.50 12.93 -27.16
C TRP A 347 -1.40 12.59 -28.64
N ASP A 348 -2.55 12.64 -29.31
CA ASP A 348 -2.70 12.51 -30.74
C ASP A 348 -2.42 13.86 -31.44
N GLN A 349 -1.44 13.81 -32.33
CA GLN A 349 -0.96 14.90 -33.19
C GLN A 349 -1.20 14.57 -34.67
N THR A 350 -2.04 13.56 -34.96
CA THR A 350 -2.43 13.21 -36.33
C THR A 350 -3.12 14.42 -37.00
N PRO A 351 -2.68 14.86 -38.20
CA PRO A 351 -3.22 16.05 -38.84
C PRO A 351 -4.74 15.98 -39.06
N GLU A 352 -5.38 17.14 -39.04
CA GLU A 352 -6.81 17.23 -39.32
C GLU A 352 -7.14 16.70 -40.73
N GLY A 353 -8.21 15.91 -40.84
CA GLY A 353 -8.60 15.25 -42.09
C GLY A 353 -7.93 13.90 -42.39
N THR A 354 -6.95 13.45 -41.59
CA THR A 354 -6.16 12.22 -41.87
C THR A 354 -6.89 10.90 -41.55
N ASP A 355 -8.04 10.97 -40.91
CA ASP A 355 -9.09 9.96 -40.95
C ASP A 355 -10.37 10.78 -41.14
N ASN A 356 -11.41 10.27 -41.80
CA ASN A 356 -12.75 10.88 -41.68
C ASN A 356 -13.07 10.92 -40.18
N ARG A 357 -12.79 12.07 -39.54
CA ARG A 357 -12.59 12.18 -38.09
C ARG A 357 -13.90 11.73 -37.45
N PRO A 358 -13.94 10.64 -36.64
CA PRO A 358 -15.11 10.47 -35.80
C PRO A 358 -15.20 11.75 -34.97
N SER A 359 -16.39 12.33 -34.86
CA SER A 359 -16.60 13.67 -34.27
C SER A 359 -15.99 13.82 -32.86
N ASN A 360 -15.71 12.71 -32.18
CA ASN A 360 -15.11 12.57 -30.86
C ASN A 360 -13.62 12.09 -30.85
N ALA A 361 -12.86 12.20 -31.94
CA ALA A 361 -11.45 11.76 -31.97
C ALA A 361 -10.57 12.45 -30.90
N GLY A 362 -10.93 13.68 -30.50
CA GLY A 362 -10.29 14.36 -29.37
C GLY A 362 -10.38 13.55 -28.09
N GLU A 363 -11.59 13.12 -27.72
CA GLU A 363 -11.88 12.31 -26.53
C GLU A 363 -11.32 10.89 -26.61
N LEU A 364 -11.32 10.30 -27.81
CA LEU A 364 -10.92 8.91 -27.98
C LEU A 364 -9.42 8.69 -27.84
N PHE A 365 -8.58 9.58 -28.35
CA PHE A 365 -7.13 9.33 -28.46
C PHE A 365 -6.26 10.24 -27.59
N ASN A 366 -6.87 11.12 -26.80
CA ASN A 366 -6.15 12.06 -25.93
C ASN A 366 -6.63 11.92 -24.49
N GLY A 367 -5.69 11.95 -23.56
CA GLY A 367 -5.99 11.81 -22.15
C GLY A 367 -4.77 11.98 -21.27
N TYR A 368 -4.97 12.37 -20.02
CA TYR A 368 -3.94 12.41 -19.00
C TYR A 368 -4.42 11.77 -17.73
N GLN A 369 -3.55 10.98 -17.11
CA GLN A 369 -3.89 10.25 -15.90
C GLN A 369 -2.85 10.51 -14.82
N SER A 370 -3.28 10.46 -13.57
CA SER A 370 -2.42 10.50 -12.40
C SER A 370 -2.93 9.54 -11.35
N VAL A 371 -2.01 8.99 -10.57
CA VAL A 371 -2.33 8.13 -9.42
C VAL A 371 -1.45 8.47 -8.24
N VAL A 372 -2.05 8.53 -7.06
CA VAL A 372 -1.37 8.75 -5.77
C VAL A 372 -1.38 7.45 -4.97
N SER A 373 -0.23 7.06 -4.45
CA SER A 373 -0.06 5.84 -3.66
C SER A 373 -0.66 5.92 -2.25
N GLY A 374 -0.77 4.77 -1.59
CA GLY A 374 -1.29 4.65 -0.23
C GLY A 374 -0.33 5.26 0.79
N GLY A 375 -0.89 5.92 1.80
CA GLY A 375 -0.13 6.49 2.91
C GLY A 375 0.26 5.45 3.95
N GLY A 376 1.44 5.60 4.56
CA GLY A 376 1.90 4.72 5.65
C GLY A 376 1.18 4.99 6.97
N GLY A 377 1.17 4.01 7.87
CA GLY A 377 0.62 4.15 9.22
C GLY A 377 1.58 4.86 10.18
N ALA A 378 1.05 5.49 11.24
CA ALA A 378 1.86 6.16 12.26
C ALA A 378 2.34 5.22 13.38
N GLY A 379 3.32 5.61 14.19
CA GLY A 379 3.76 4.76 15.31
C GLY A 379 5.11 5.14 15.92
N TYR A 380 5.73 4.18 16.60
CA TYR A 380 7.14 4.22 16.97
C TYR A 380 8.00 3.92 15.74
N GLY A 381 8.28 4.96 14.97
CA GLY A 381 8.58 4.86 13.54
C GLY A 381 7.29 4.76 12.72
N GLY A 382 7.18 5.58 11.69
CA GLY A 382 6.04 5.59 10.76
C GLY A 382 6.31 4.69 9.57
N GLY A 383 5.29 4.02 9.05
CA GLY A 383 5.39 3.20 7.84
C GLY A 383 5.69 4.05 6.61
N GLY A 384 6.38 3.45 5.64
CA GLY A 384 6.61 4.06 4.33
C GLY A 384 5.36 4.04 3.45
N SER A 385 5.31 4.92 2.45
CA SER A 385 4.22 4.94 1.46
C SER A 385 4.53 4.03 0.28
N GLY A 386 3.50 3.62 -0.44
CA GLY A 386 3.69 2.82 -1.65
C GLY A 386 4.35 3.60 -2.79
N ALA A 387 4.87 2.89 -3.78
CA ALA A 387 5.28 3.50 -5.05
C ALA A 387 4.05 3.86 -5.91
N ALA A 388 4.25 4.64 -6.96
CA ALA A 388 3.21 4.96 -7.94
C ALA A 388 3.71 4.73 -9.37
N LEU A 389 2.87 4.14 -10.21
CA LEU A 389 3.15 3.83 -11.61
C LEU A 389 1.95 4.23 -12.49
N SER A 390 2.22 5.00 -13.54
CA SER A 390 1.21 5.37 -14.53
C SER A 390 1.76 5.16 -15.93
N VAL A 391 1.10 4.32 -16.71
CA VAL A 391 1.58 3.83 -18.01
C VAL A 391 0.62 4.23 -19.11
N SER A 392 1.16 4.79 -20.18
CA SER A 392 0.49 4.94 -21.48
C SER A 392 0.88 3.79 -22.40
N ALA A 393 -0.08 3.28 -23.16
CA ALA A 393 0.16 2.26 -24.16
C ALA A 393 -0.66 2.51 -25.43
N ARG A 394 -0.25 1.84 -26.50
CA ARG A 394 -1.00 1.73 -27.76
C ARG A 394 -1.05 0.29 -28.22
N VAL A 395 -2.05 -0.02 -29.04
CA VAL A 395 -1.99 -1.23 -29.87
C VAL A 395 -0.99 -0.99 -30.99
N VAL A 396 -0.14 -1.96 -31.30
CA VAL A 396 0.85 -1.88 -32.39
C VAL A 396 0.59 -2.86 -33.51
N SER A 397 -0.12 -3.96 -33.23
CA SER A 397 -0.43 -5.00 -34.22
C SER A 397 -1.40 -4.56 -35.31
N GLN A 398 -2.20 -3.53 -35.04
CA GLN A 398 -3.26 -3.07 -35.93
C GLN A 398 -3.61 -1.61 -35.68
N LYS A 399 -4.13 -0.96 -36.72
CA LYS A 399 -4.74 0.36 -36.62
C LYS A 399 -6.07 0.29 -35.85
N TRP A 400 -6.56 1.43 -35.40
CA TRP A 400 -7.78 1.52 -34.59
C TRP A 400 -8.95 0.77 -35.25
N ASN A 401 -9.67 -0.02 -34.46
CA ASN A 401 -10.77 -0.87 -34.91
C ASN A 401 -10.39 -1.89 -36.00
N ASN A 402 -9.16 -2.43 -35.99
CA ASN A 402 -8.67 -3.36 -37.02
C ASN A 402 -8.89 -2.87 -38.47
N ASP A 403 -8.77 -1.57 -38.69
CA ASP A 403 -9.08 -0.95 -39.98
C ASP A 403 -7.80 -0.34 -40.57
N SER A 404 -7.22 -1.02 -41.55
CA SER A 404 -5.99 -0.59 -42.22
C SER A 404 -6.10 0.77 -42.91
N ALA A 405 -7.32 1.25 -43.19
CA ALA A 405 -7.54 2.59 -43.73
C ALA A 405 -7.35 3.69 -42.68
N ARG A 406 -7.25 3.34 -41.38
CA ARG A 406 -7.06 4.30 -40.29
C ARG A 406 -5.61 4.68 -40.10
N ALA A 407 -5.38 5.95 -39.77
CA ALA A 407 -4.05 6.45 -39.44
C ALA A 407 -3.66 6.15 -37.98
N ARG A 408 -4.63 6.17 -37.07
CA ARG A 408 -4.44 6.08 -35.61
C ARG A 408 -4.33 4.65 -35.11
N TYR A 409 -3.58 4.47 -34.02
CA TYR A 409 -3.64 3.29 -33.16
C TYR A 409 -4.58 3.53 -31.99
N ALA A 410 -5.23 2.44 -31.52
CA ALA A 410 -5.93 2.45 -30.24
C ALA A 410 -4.93 2.76 -29.12
N VAL A 411 -5.30 3.61 -28.17
CA VAL A 411 -4.46 4.03 -27.04
C VAL A 411 -5.16 3.77 -25.73
N GLY A 412 -4.39 3.72 -24.65
CA GLY A 412 -4.91 3.51 -23.32
C GLY A 412 -3.87 3.75 -22.25
N SER A 413 -4.28 3.52 -21.03
CA SER A 413 -3.51 3.79 -19.84
C SER A 413 -3.81 2.79 -18.73
N VAL A 414 -2.85 2.66 -17.83
CA VAL A 414 -2.96 1.88 -16.61
C VAL A 414 -2.36 2.69 -15.47
N GLN A 415 -3.10 2.81 -14.38
CA GLN A 415 -2.68 3.44 -13.14
C GLN A 415 -2.54 2.35 -12.08
N LEU A 416 -1.39 2.26 -11.44
CA LEU A 416 -1.16 1.39 -10.29
C LEU A 416 -0.53 2.20 -9.15
N ALA A 417 -1.06 2.00 -7.95
CA ALA A 417 -0.50 2.55 -6.74
C ALA A 417 -0.24 1.44 -5.72
N GLY A 418 0.93 1.50 -5.09
CA GLY A 418 1.30 0.67 -3.95
C GLY A 418 0.56 1.11 -2.70
N GLY A 419 0.26 0.17 -1.81
CA GLY A 419 -0.21 0.46 -0.47
C GLY A 419 0.90 0.97 0.45
N GLY A 420 0.50 1.68 1.51
CA GLY A 420 1.40 2.07 2.58
C GLY A 420 1.64 0.91 3.56
N ALA A 421 2.72 1.00 4.33
CA ALA A 421 3.04 0.02 5.37
C ALA A 421 2.53 0.42 6.75
N GLY A 422 2.53 -0.52 7.69
CA GLY A 422 2.19 -0.24 9.08
C GLY A 422 3.28 0.55 9.81
N GLY A 423 2.87 1.34 10.81
CA GLY A 423 3.78 1.94 11.77
C GLY A 423 4.28 0.92 12.81
N GLY A 424 5.35 1.29 13.52
CA GLY A 424 5.93 0.46 14.57
C GLY A 424 5.20 0.61 15.90
N THR A 425 5.32 -0.40 16.74
CA THR A 425 4.78 -0.43 18.10
C THR A 425 5.92 -0.28 19.10
N PHE A 426 5.67 0.46 20.18
CA PHE A 426 6.59 0.59 21.31
C PHE A 426 5.93 0.10 22.59
N MET A 427 6.72 -0.59 23.40
CA MET A 427 6.36 -0.98 24.76
C MET A 427 7.58 -0.79 25.65
N ASP A 428 7.41 -0.07 26.76
CA ASP A 428 8.47 0.09 27.74
C ASP A 428 8.80 -1.25 28.43
N SER A 429 10.07 -1.46 28.77
CA SER A 429 10.56 -2.70 29.39
C SER A 429 9.92 -3.03 30.74
N THR A 430 9.30 -2.05 31.41
CA THR A 430 8.58 -2.24 32.67
C THR A 430 7.15 -2.74 32.50
N VAL A 431 6.65 -2.75 31.26
CA VAL A 431 5.32 -3.26 30.92
C VAL A 431 5.36 -4.78 30.82
N ARG A 432 4.38 -5.44 31.45
CA ARG A 432 4.12 -6.87 31.23
C ARG A 432 3.13 -7.03 30.09
N ILE A 433 3.57 -7.62 28.99
CA ILE A 433 2.74 -7.88 27.81
C ILE A 433 2.01 -9.21 27.97
N MET A 434 0.71 -9.19 27.70
CA MET A 434 -0.16 -10.37 27.69
C MET A 434 -0.48 -10.79 26.26
N ASP A 435 -0.69 -9.83 25.36
CA ASP A 435 -0.92 -10.08 23.95
C ASP A 435 -0.37 -8.93 23.08
N LEU A 436 0.09 -9.27 21.89
CA LEU A 436 0.61 -8.35 20.88
C LEU A 436 0.29 -8.92 19.49
N GLY A 437 -0.38 -8.12 18.67
CA GLY A 437 -0.70 -8.53 17.32
C GLY A 437 -1.46 -7.48 16.52
N TRP A 438 -2.13 -7.93 15.47
CA TRP A 438 -3.02 -7.09 14.68
C TRP A 438 -4.38 -6.99 15.36
N ALA A 439 -4.92 -5.78 15.41
CA ALA A 439 -6.23 -5.52 16.01
C ALA A 439 -7.41 -6.02 15.15
N LEU A 440 -7.15 -6.43 13.90
CA LEU A 440 -8.16 -6.87 12.94
C LEU A 440 -9.32 -5.86 12.76
N ASN A 441 -8.99 -4.57 12.88
CA ASN A 441 -9.92 -3.45 12.78
C ASN A 441 -9.93 -2.80 11.39
N ALA A 442 -9.32 -3.44 10.39
CA ALA A 442 -9.31 -2.92 9.02
C ALA A 442 -10.73 -2.79 8.44
N PRO A 443 -11.08 -1.65 7.81
CA PRO A 443 -12.36 -1.48 7.14
C PRO A 443 -12.43 -2.36 5.88
N ASN A 444 -13.65 -2.72 5.49
CA ASN A 444 -13.90 -3.58 4.33
C ASN A 444 -14.42 -2.79 3.11
N GLY A 445 -14.50 -1.46 3.19
CA GLY A 445 -15.02 -0.64 2.10
C GLY A 445 -14.69 0.84 2.19
N PRO A 446 -15.03 1.61 1.14
CA PRO A 446 -14.80 3.04 1.09
C PRO A 446 -15.71 3.77 2.09
N GLY A 447 -15.21 4.88 2.64
CA GLY A 447 -15.92 5.73 3.60
C GLY A 447 -15.89 5.23 5.04
N GLU A 448 -15.35 4.03 5.28
CA GLU A 448 -15.24 3.43 6.60
C GLU A 448 -13.86 3.70 7.23
N ARG A 449 -13.81 3.75 8.56
CA ARG A 449 -12.57 3.86 9.34
C ARG A 449 -12.52 2.80 10.43
N GLY A 450 -11.38 2.10 10.49
CA GLY A 450 -11.04 1.26 11.64
C GLY A 450 -10.49 2.11 12.78
N ALA A 451 -11.35 2.53 13.71
CA ALA A 451 -10.92 3.36 14.84
C ALA A 451 -9.98 2.60 15.80
N GLY A 452 -8.99 3.31 16.33
CA GLY A 452 -8.24 2.88 17.51
C GLY A 452 -9.00 3.21 18.79
N TYR A 453 -8.64 2.50 19.85
CA TYR A 453 -9.18 2.72 21.18
C TYR A 453 -8.15 2.39 22.25
N ILE A 454 -8.38 2.90 23.46
CA ILE A 454 -7.64 2.51 24.66
C ILE A 454 -8.64 2.23 25.76
N GLU A 455 -8.47 1.10 26.44
CA GLU A 455 -9.20 0.75 27.65
C GLU A 455 -8.23 0.51 28.79
N VAL A 456 -8.47 1.11 29.95
CA VAL A 456 -7.64 0.95 31.15
C VAL A 456 -8.46 0.64 32.40
N ALA A 457 -7.87 -0.10 33.33
CA ALA A 457 -8.41 -0.32 34.66
C ALA A 457 -7.29 -0.37 35.71
N PHE A 458 -7.56 0.17 36.90
CA PHE A 458 -6.62 0.22 38.03
C PHE A 458 -6.86 -0.92 39.00
N CYS A 459 -5.77 -1.46 39.55
CA CYS A 459 -5.76 -2.51 40.56
C CYS A 459 -5.10 -2.00 41.83
N PHE A 460 -5.62 -2.41 43.00
CA PHE A 460 -5.27 -1.86 44.32
C PHE A 460 -4.52 -2.89 45.19
#